data_AF-A0A7Y6BTS3-F1
#
_entry.id   AF-A0A7Y6BTS3-F1
#
_cell.length_a   1.000
_cell.length_b   1.000
_cell.length_c   1.000
_cell.angle_alpha   90.00
_cell.angle_beta   90.00
_cell.angle_gamma   90.00
#
_symmetry.space_group_name_H-M   'P 1'
#
loop_
_entity.id
_entity.type
_entity.pdbx_description
1 polymer ?
#
loop_
_entity_poly.entity_id
_entity_poly.type
_entity_poly.pdbx_seq_one_letter_code
_entity_poly.pdbx_strand_id
1 'polypeptide(L)'
;MITEAFTVDYGAKVPLKFEPYVIDSYVREDFLSVIYDHASRNIIMSTAVKMDDARLYRLIEKTAISICKSYSPTTNYGIKKAEIRAAILALITHYKGEITNE
;
A
#
# COMPACT_ATOMS: atom_id res chain seq x y z
N MET A 1 10.24 -1.76 -4.75
CA MET A 1 9.57 -2.50 -3.65
C MET A 1 10.29 -2.18 -2.35
N ILE A 2 9.58 -2.06 -1.23
CA ILE A 2 10.17 -1.83 0.09
C ILE A 2 10.95 -3.08 0.51
N THR A 3 12.20 -2.91 0.96
CA THR A 3 13.11 -4.02 1.28
C THR A 3 13.20 -4.34 2.76
N GLU A 4 12.87 -3.39 3.64
CA GLU A 4 12.95 -3.54 5.09
C GLU A 4 11.65 -3.07 5.76
N ALA A 5 11.30 -3.69 6.89
CA ALA A 5 10.14 -3.27 7.66
C ALA A 5 10.43 -1.95 8.38
N PHE A 6 9.45 -1.05 8.41
CA PHE A 6 9.56 0.23 9.11
C PHE A 6 8.22 0.66 9.68
N THR A 7 8.26 1.68 10.54
CA THR A 7 7.09 2.25 11.19
C THR A 7 7.12 3.76 11.03
N VAL A 8 5.96 4.37 10.77
CA VAL A 8 5.82 5.82 10.63
C VAL A 8 4.86 6.38 11.67
N ASP A 9 5.30 7.39 12.40
CA ASP A 9 4.39 8.28 13.12
C ASP A 9 3.87 9.35 12.15
N TYR A 10 2.55 9.44 12.05
CA TYR A 10 1.85 10.33 11.12
C TYR A 10 0.75 11.14 11.83
N GLY A 11 0.90 11.31 13.15
CA GLY A 11 -0.05 12.04 14.00
C GLY A 11 -1.33 11.25 14.30
N ALA A 12 -1.26 9.92 14.30
CA ALA A 12 -2.32 9.03 14.77
C ALA A 12 -1.90 8.33 16.07
N LYS A 13 -2.88 7.79 16.81
CA LYS A 13 -2.64 7.14 18.11
C LYS A 13 -1.69 5.94 18.02
N VAL A 14 -1.69 5.23 16.89
CA VAL A 14 -0.85 4.05 16.67
C VAL A 14 -0.02 4.31 15.41
N PRO A 15 1.32 4.20 15.50
CA PRO A 15 2.19 4.31 14.34
C PRO A 15 1.83 3.28 13.26
N LEU A 16 2.03 3.67 12.00
CA LEU A 16 1.70 2.84 10.85
C LEU A 16 2.89 1.95 10.50
N LYS A 17 2.71 0.63 10.68
CA LYS A 17 3.72 -0.38 10.32
C LYS A 17 3.61 -0.79 8.86
N PHE A 18 4.76 -0.93 8.22
CA PHE A 18 4.99 -1.44 6.87
C PHE A 18 5.89 -2.68 6.94
N GLU A 19 5.55 -3.72 6.19
CA GLU A 19 6.37 -4.94 6.04
C GLU A 19 6.60 -5.21 4.55
N PRO A 20 7.76 -5.73 4.13
CA PRO A 20 8.00 -6.07 2.73
C PRO A 20 6.95 -7.04 2.19
N TYR A 21 6.42 -6.75 1.00
CA TYR A 21 5.56 -7.68 0.28
C TYR A 21 6.45 -8.64 -0.50
N VAL A 22 6.61 -9.88 -0.02
CA VAL A 22 7.41 -10.90 -0.70
C VAL A 22 6.55 -11.67 -1.69
N ILE A 23 7.03 -11.86 -2.93
CA ILE A 23 6.38 -12.69 -3.94
C ILE A 23 7.13 -14.03 -3.99
N ASP A 24 6.62 -15.02 -3.26
CA ASP A 24 7.20 -16.37 -3.18
C ASP A 24 6.27 -17.45 -3.77
N SER A 25 5.11 -17.03 -4.29
CA SER A 25 4.05 -17.91 -4.78
C SER A 25 3.13 -17.17 -5.75
N TYR A 26 2.53 -17.90 -6.69
CA TYR A 26 1.57 -17.36 -7.65
C TYR A 26 0.37 -16.70 -6.97
N VAL A 27 -0.09 -17.24 -5.84
CA VAL A 27 -1.19 -16.65 -5.06
C VAL A 27 -0.86 -15.22 -4.63
N ARG A 28 0.39 -14.98 -4.20
CA ARG A 28 0.83 -13.65 -3.76
C ARG A 28 1.10 -12.71 -4.93
N GLU A 29 1.52 -13.23 -6.07
CA GLU A 29 1.62 -12.46 -7.31
C GLU A 29 0.24 -11.99 -7.81
N ASP A 30 -0.72 -12.90 -7.89
CA ASP A 30 -2.10 -12.58 -8.27
C ASP A 30 -2.72 -11.58 -7.30
N PHE A 31 -2.51 -11.77 -6.00
CA PHE A 31 -3.05 -10.86 -5.00
C PHE A 31 -2.37 -9.47 -5.05
N LEU A 32 -1.11 -9.38 -5.48
CA LEU A 32 -0.48 -8.08 -5.70
C LEU A 32 -1.18 -7.31 -6.82
N SER A 33 -1.59 -8.00 -7.89
CA SER A 33 -2.39 -7.42 -8.96
C SER A 33 -3.75 -6.92 -8.46
N VAL A 34 -4.39 -7.66 -7.53
CA VAL A 34 -5.63 -7.22 -6.86
C VAL A 34 -5.39 -5.96 -6.02
N ILE A 35 -4.28 -5.88 -5.28
CA ILE A 35 -3.94 -4.69 -4.50
C ILE A 35 -3.78 -3.48 -5.43
N TYR A 36 -3.08 -3.64 -6.56
CA TYR A 36 -2.84 -2.56 -7.50
C TYR A 36 -4.11 -2.11 -8.23
N ASP A 37 -4.94 -3.04 -8.72
CA ASP A 37 -6.23 -2.69 -9.33
C ASP A 37 -7.15 -1.97 -8.33
N HIS A 38 -7.24 -2.46 -7.09
CA HIS A 38 -8.04 -1.82 -6.05
C HIS A 38 -7.50 -0.42 -5.73
N ALA A 39 -6.19 -0.26 -5.58
CA ALA A 39 -5.57 1.02 -5.30
C ALA A 39 -5.80 2.02 -6.45
N SER A 40 -5.56 1.64 -7.70
CA SER A 40 -5.73 2.49 -8.88
C SER A 40 -7.17 2.96 -9.08
N ARG A 41 -8.17 2.18 -8.68
CA ARG A 41 -9.59 2.60 -8.72
C ARG A 41 -10.00 3.54 -7.59
N ASN A 42 -9.32 3.46 -6.44
CA ASN A 42 -9.72 4.18 -5.22
C ASN A 42 -8.81 5.35 -4.86
N ILE A 43 -7.67 5.49 -5.55
CA ILE A 43 -6.68 6.54 -5.32
C ILE A 43 -6.50 7.33 -6.61
N ILE A 44 -6.73 8.65 -6.52
CA ILE A 44 -6.34 9.58 -7.59
C ILE A 44 -4.83 9.81 -7.45
N MET A 45 -4.03 9.09 -8.25
CA MET A 45 -2.56 9.08 -8.13
C MET A 45 -1.94 10.46 -8.27
N SER A 46 -2.41 11.27 -9.21
CA SER A 46 -1.92 12.65 -9.44
C SER A 46 -2.10 13.57 -8.22
N THR A 47 -3.08 13.29 -7.38
CA THR A 47 -3.29 13.97 -6.10
C THR A 47 -2.42 13.34 -5.00
N ALA A 48 -2.39 12.00 -4.92
CA ALA A 48 -1.68 11.26 -3.89
C ALA A 48 -0.18 11.59 -3.85
N VAL A 49 0.48 11.68 -5.02
CA VAL A 49 1.92 11.98 -5.13
C VAL A 49 2.31 13.39 -4.64
N LYS A 50 1.34 14.30 -4.51
CA LYS A 50 1.51 15.69 -4.05
C LYS A 50 1.06 15.90 -2.60
N MET A 51 0.54 14.86 -1.93
CA MET A 51 0.10 14.97 -0.54
C MET A 51 1.30 15.08 0.41
N ASP A 52 1.09 15.76 1.53
CA ASP A 52 1.98 15.64 2.67
C ASP A 52 1.93 14.21 3.25
N ASP A 53 3.00 13.83 3.94
CA ASP A 53 3.18 12.51 4.51
C ASP A 53 1.99 12.07 5.38
N ALA A 54 1.49 12.93 6.26
CA ALA A 54 0.40 12.57 7.17
C ALA A 54 -0.89 12.24 6.42
N ARG A 55 -1.24 13.03 5.38
CA ARG A 55 -2.40 12.75 4.52
C ARG A 55 -2.19 11.50 3.67
N LEU A 56 -1.00 11.32 3.12
CA LEU A 56 -0.65 10.15 2.32
C LEU A 56 -0.78 8.85 3.13
N TYR A 57 -0.22 8.80 4.34
CA TYR A 57 -0.30 7.62 5.21
C TYR A 57 -1.73 7.33 5.68
N ARG A 58 -2.57 8.37 5.88
CA ARG A 58 -4.02 8.19 6.14
C ARG A 58 -4.73 7.56 4.95
N LEU A 59 -4.40 7.98 3.73
CA LEU A 59 -4.97 7.42 2.51
C LEU A 59 -4.57 5.95 2.35
N ILE A 60 -3.28 5.65 2.50
CA ILE A 60 -2.76 4.28 2.43
C ILE A 60 -3.46 3.38 3.45
N GLU A 61 -3.61 3.82 4.70
CA GLU A 61 -4.28 3.01 5.73
C GLU A 61 -5.75 2.76 5.40
N LYS A 62 -6.48 3.77 4.92
CA LYS A 62 -7.89 3.61 4.52
C LYS A 62 -8.03 2.62 3.37
N THR A 63 -7.17 2.71 2.36
CA THR A 63 -7.17 1.78 1.22
C THR A 63 -6.82 0.36 1.66
N ALA A 64 -5.81 0.19 2.51
CA ALA A 64 -5.45 -1.12 3.04
C ALA A 64 -6.58 -1.75 3.87
N ILE A 65 -7.28 -0.96 4.71
CA ILE A 65 -8.46 -1.43 5.44
C ILE A 65 -9.57 -1.86 4.47
N SER A 66 -9.80 -1.11 3.40
CA SER A 66 -10.81 -1.45 2.39
C SER A 66 -10.49 -2.79 1.72
N ILE A 67 -9.24 -3.02 1.33
CA ILE A 67 -8.79 -4.32 0.78
C ILE A 67 -8.99 -5.43 1.80
N CYS A 68 -8.59 -5.21 3.07
CA CYS A 68 -8.78 -6.22 4.11
C CYS A 68 -10.24 -6.61 4.32
N LYS A 69 -11.16 -5.65 4.23
CA LYS A 69 -12.60 -5.90 4.35
C LYS A 69 -13.17 -6.66 3.15
N SER A 70 -12.72 -6.34 1.93
CA SER A 70 -13.24 -6.97 0.72
C SER A 70 -12.73 -8.39 0.51
N TYR A 71 -11.48 -8.68 0.89
CA TYR A 71 -10.80 -9.91 0.47
C TYR A 71 -10.32 -10.81 1.61
N SER A 72 -10.37 -10.36 2.87
CA SER A 72 -9.87 -11.11 4.04
C SER A 72 -8.47 -11.73 3.83
N PRO A 73 -7.48 -10.94 3.36
CA PRO A 73 -6.21 -11.45 2.82
C PRO A 73 -5.34 -12.20 3.83
N THR A 74 -5.40 -11.82 5.11
CA THR A 74 -4.69 -12.53 6.17
C THR A 74 -5.20 -13.95 6.31
N THR A 75 -6.51 -14.14 6.34
CA THR A 75 -7.16 -15.44 6.53
C THR A 75 -7.01 -16.31 5.29
N ASN A 76 -7.20 -15.73 4.11
CA ASN A 76 -7.26 -16.48 2.86
C ASN A 76 -5.88 -16.77 2.26
N TYR A 77 -4.90 -15.89 2.48
CA TYR A 77 -3.61 -15.91 1.77
C TYR A 77 -2.39 -15.67 2.67
N GLY A 78 -2.58 -15.48 3.98
CA GLY A 78 -1.47 -15.15 4.90
C GLY A 78 -0.87 -13.76 4.67
N ILE A 79 -1.51 -12.89 3.88
CA ILE A 79 -1.02 -11.56 3.52
C ILE A 79 -1.51 -10.55 4.57
N LYS A 80 -0.57 -9.96 5.30
CA LYS A 80 -0.85 -8.99 6.37
C LYS A 80 -1.17 -7.62 5.80
N LYS A 81 -1.96 -6.85 6.57
CA LYS A 81 -2.25 -5.44 6.26
C LYS A 81 -0.99 -4.58 6.12
N ALA A 82 0.07 -4.85 6.91
CA ALA A 82 1.34 -4.12 6.82
C ALA A 82 2.04 -4.30 5.45
N GLU A 83 1.89 -5.48 4.84
CA GLU A 83 2.43 -5.78 3.50
C GLU A 83 1.60 -5.09 2.42
N ILE A 84 0.27 -5.07 2.58
CA ILE A 84 -0.64 -4.36 1.67
C ILE A 84 -0.32 -2.86 1.65
N ARG A 85 -0.08 -2.25 2.81
CA ARG A 85 0.35 -0.84 2.89
C ARG A 85 1.65 -0.59 2.14
N ALA A 86 2.62 -1.50 2.26
CA ALA A 86 3.90 -1.40 1.58
C ALA A 86 3.75 -1.50 0.05
N ALA A 87 2.90 -2.41 -0.42
CA ALA A 87 2.57 -2.53 -1.84
C ALA A 87 1.91 -1.25 -2.38
N ILE A 88 0.93 -0.68 -1.66
CA ILE A 88 0.28 0.59 -2.05
C ILE A 88 1.29 1.74 -2.07
N LEU A 89 2.15 1.85 -1.05
CA LEU A 89 3.16 2.90 -1.01
C LEU A 89 4.13 2.78 -2.20
N ALA A 90 4.59 1.56 -2.50
CA ALA A 90 5.47 1.32 -3.65
C ALA A 90 4.82 1.73 -4.97
N LEU A 91 3.52 1.45 -5.16
CA LEU A 91 2.76 1.88 -6.34
C LEU A 91 2.75 3.42 -6.46
N ILE A 92 2.42 4.13 -5.37
CA ILE A 92 2.38 5.60 -5.39
C ILE A 92 3.78 6.20 -5.65
N THR A 93 4.82 5.63 -5.04
CA THR A 93 6.20 6.08 -5.27
C THR A 93 6.65 5.84 -6.71
N HIS A 94 6.23 4.74 -7.34
CA HIS A 94 6.49 4.47 -8.75
C HIS A 94 5.90 5.56 -9.64
N TYR A 95 4.60 5.88 -9.47
CA TYR A 95 3.93 6.99 -10.18
C TYR A 95 4.60 8.35 -9.94
N LYS A 96 5.09 8.60 -8.72
CA LYS A 96 5.83 9.84 -8.41
C LYS A 96 7.11 9.96 -9.26
N GLY A 97 7.82 8.84 -9.44
CA GLY A 97 9.01 8.78 -10.30
C GLY A 97 8.70 9.01 -11.78
N GLU A 98 7.58 8.51 -12.27
CA GLU A 98 7.13 8.75 -13.66
C GLU A 98 6.88 10.24 -13.94
N ILE A 99 6.20 10.95 -13.02
CA ILE A 99 5.89 12.38 -13.17
C ILE A 99 7.15 13.27 -13.14
N THR A 100 8.19 12.87 -12.40
CA THR A 100 9.43 13.67 -12.31
C THR A 100 10.35 13.52 -13.51
N ASN A 101 10.08 12.56 -14.40
CA ASN A 101 10.86 12.31 -15.62
C ASN A 101 10.22 12.93 -16.88
N GLU A 102 9.14 13.71 -16.72
CA GLU A 102 8.51 14.58 -17.74
C GLU A 102 8.93 16.04 -17.57
#